data_AF-A0A7J7XU85-F1
#
_entry.id   AF-A0A7J7XU85-F1
#
_cell.length_a   1.000
_cell.length_b   1.000
_cell.length_c   1.000
_cell.angle_alpha   90.00
_cell.angle_beta   90.00
_cell.angle_gamma   90.00
#
_symmetry.space_group_name_H-M   'P 1'
#
loop_
_entity.id
_entity.type
_entity.pdbx_description
1 polymer ?
#
loop_
_entity_poly.entity_id
_entity_poly.type
_entity_poly.pdbx_seq_one_letter_code
_entity_poly.pdbx_strand_id
1 'polypeptide(L)'
;MASWLPETLFEILGQGPAPSKDYYQLLITRSQVIFRWWKISLRSGYQSSTKPGEVKESYEDFLENSHLQIQIALVFGARILDYVFNLCEGRIDFLERLSDNLLMIIISYLDIDDIASLSFTSHRFSKLCMSDRLWEPIVEAANEITPAMKALAQDHSWRQTFFTKKLQLRKKKRISENRAGNQ
;
A
#
# COMPACT_ATOMS: atom_id res chain seq x y z
N MET A 1 18.15 -0.08 -5.46
CA MET A 1 16.76 0.06 -4.96
C MET A 1 16.64 1.08 -3.83
N ALA A 2 17.59 1.18 -2.90
CA ALA A 2 17.55 2.13 -1.77
C ALA A 2 17.40 3.62 -2.17
N SER A 3 17.90 4.04 -3.34
CA SER A 3 17.84 5.45 -3.79
C SER A 3 16.43 5.97 -4.11
N TRP A 4 15.44 5.08 -4.26
CA TRP A 4 14.06 5.44 -4.61
C TRP A 4 13.17 5.62 -3.38
N LEU A 5 13.68 5.25 -2.20
CA LEU A 5 12.92 5.37 -0.96
C LEU A 5 12.93 6.83 -0.48
N PRO A 6 11.79 7.35 -0.02
CA PRO A 6 11.75 8.63 0.67
C PRO A 6 12.65 8.57 1.91
N GLU A 7 13.13 9.74 2.35
CA GLU A 7 13.99 9.83 3.54
C GLU A 7 13.28 9.35 4.80
N THR A 8 11.98 9.64 4.91
CA THR A 8 11.08 9.11 5.94
C THR A 8 10.39 7.87 5.43
N LEU A 9 10.60 6.73 6.09
CA LEU A 9 9.93 5.47 5.79
C LEU A 9 8.62 5.33 6.56
N PHE A 10 8.60 5.73 7.82
CA PHE A 10 7.40 5.60 8.64
C PHE A 10 7.34 6.72 9.67
N GLU A 11 6.15 7.25 9.91
CA GLU A 11 5.92 8.27 10.92
C GLU A 11 4.57 8.02 11.59
N ILE A 12 4.57 8.05 12.92
CA ILE A 12 3.35 7.97 13.71
C ILE A 12 3.45 8.91 14.92
N LEU A 13 2.33 9.56 15.21
CA LEU A 13 2.14 10.40 16.37
C LEU A 13 1.18 9.72 17.34
N GLY A 14 1.46 9.83 18.64
CA GLY A 14 0.69 9.16 19.68
C GLY A 14 0.72 9.93 20.98
N GLN A 15 -0.29 9.68 21.82
CA GLN A 15 -0.31 10.16 23.19
C GLN A 15 0.02 9.00 24.13
N GLY A 16 0.81 9.27 25.16
CA GLY A 16 1.12 8.29 26.19
C GLY A 16 -0.14 7.75 26.90
N PRO A 17 -0.11 6.51 27.39
CA PRO A 17 -1.18 5.98 28.22
C PRO A 17 -1.28 6.75 29.54
N ALA A 18 -2.48 6.79 30.12
CA ALA A 18 -2.66 7.39 31.44
C ALA A 18 -1.69 6.77 32.47
N PRO A 19 -1.07 7.58 33.35
CA PRO A 19 -1.39 8.97 33.66
C PRO A 19 -0.64 10.03 32.84
N SER A 20 0.38 9.65 32.05
CA SER A 20 1.18 10.60 31.27
C SER A 20 0.42 11.02 30.02
N LYS A 21 0.03 12.30 29.95
CA LYS A 21 -0.60 12.88 28.75
C LYS A 21 0.42 13.33 27.70
N ASP A 22 1.68 12.92 27.82
CA ASP A 22 2.78 13.34 26.97
C ASP A 22 2.54 12.92 25.51
N TYR A 23 3.00 13.75 24.58
CA TYR A 23 2.95 13.42 23.15
C TYR A 23 4.25 12.76 22.73
N TYR A 24 4.14 11.80 21.82
CA TYR A 24 5.26 11.07 21.26
C TYR A 24 5.18 11.07 19.73
N GLN A 25 6.34 11.10 19.10
CA GLN A 25 6.51 10.91 17.67
C GLN A 25 7.54 9.83 17.47
N LEU A 26 7.17 8.79 16.72
CA LEU A 26 8.09 7.80 16.21
C LEU A 26 8.28 8.04 14.72
N LEU A 27 9.54 8.20 14.33
CA LEU A 27 9.95 8.51 12.97
C LEU A 27 11.07 7.53 12.58
N ILE A 28 10.81 6.73 11.54
CA ILE A 28 11.79 5.81 10.96
C ILE A 28 12.27 6.42 9.66
N THR A 29 13.55 6.77 9.62
CA THR A 29 14.22 7.25 8.40
C THR A 29 14.87 6.08 7.67
N ARG A 30 15.63 6.33 6.60
CA ARG A 30 16.32 5.27 5.86
C ARG A 30 17.41 4.54 6.64
N SER A 31 17.92 5.13 7.71
CA SER A 31 19.06 4.60 8.47
C SER A 31 18.92 4.73 9.99
N GLN A 32 17.90 5.43 10.46
CA GLN A 32 17.77 5.76 11.88
C GLN A 32 16.34 5.59 12.38
N VAL A 33 16.25 5.20 13.64
CA VAL A 33 15.03 5.23 14.44
C VAL A 33 15.09 6.47 15.31
N ILE A 34 14.10 7.36 15.14
CA ILE A 34 14.00 8.61 15.88
C ILE A 34 12.74 8.56 16.75
N PHE A 35 12.93 8.68 18.06
CA PHE A 35 11.85 8.73 19.03
C PHE A 35 11.88 10.07 19.76
N ARG A 36 10.82 10.87 19.57
CA ARG A 36 10.67 12.19 20.16
C ARG A 36 9.52 12.22 21.14
N TRP A 37 9.63 13.03 22.17
CA TRP A 37 8.55 13.25 23.12
C TRP A 37 8.45 14.70 23.60
N TRP A 38 7.23 15.12 23.84
CA TRP A 38 6.87 16.40 24.42
C TRP A 38 6.18 16.14 25.74
N LYS A 39 6.85 16.56 26.82
CA LYS A 39 6.25 16.51 28.15
C LYS A 39 5.15 17.56 28.25
N ILE A 40 3.95 17.14 28.62
CA ILE A 40 2.82 18.05 28.85
C ILE A 40 2.68 18.28 30.34
N SER A 41 2.83 19.54 30.75
CA SER A 41 2.58 19.98 32.12
C SER A 41 1.56 21.10 32.13
N LEU A 42 0.68 21.08 33.14
CA LEU A 42 -0.27 22.16 33.42
C LEU A 42 0.37 23.34 34.17
N ARG A 43 1.64 23.21 34.58
CA ARG A 43 2.38 24.27 35.27
C ARG A 43 2.66 25.43 34.32
N SER A 44 2.24 26.64 34.68
CA SER A 44 2.51 27.85 33.90
C SER A 44 4.02 28.01 33.67
N GLY A 45 4.41 28.31 32.42
CA GLY A 45 5.80 28.51 32.01
C GLY A 45 6.57 27.25 31.59
N TYR A 46 6.03 26.03 31.75
CA TYR A 46 6.73 24.79 31.36
C TYR A 46 6.86 24.63 29.84
N GLN A 47 5.81 25.01 29.10
CA GLN A 47 5.72 24.86 27.64
C GLN A 47 6.68 25.80 26.89
N SER A 48 7.00 26.97 27.47
CA SER A 48 7.88 27.96 26.85
C SER A 48 9.37 27.65 27.02
N SER A 49 9.74 26.76 27.96
CA SER A 49 11.13 26.55 28.39
C SER A 49 11.70 25.18 28.02
N THR A 50 10.88 24.21 27.60
CA THR A 50 11.31 22.82 27.47
C THR A 50 11.32 22.41 26.01
N LYS A 51 12.52 22.18 25.46
CA LYS A 51 12.67 21.56 24.13
C LYS A 51 12.20 20.10 24.20
N PRO A 52 11.62 19.54 23.12
CA PRO A 52 11.30 18.13 23.08
C PRO A 52 12.54 17.28 23.33
N GLY A 53 12.35 16.17 24.04
CA GLY A 53 13.37 15.14 24.12
C GLY A 53 13.41 14.35 22.81
N GLU A 54 14.59 13.95 22.40
CA GLU A 54 14.81 13.16 21.19
C GLU A 54 15.89 12.11 21.46
N VAL A 55 15.62 10.89 21.05
CA VAL A 55 16.61 9.81 20.90
C VAL A 55 16.68 9.46 19.42
N LYS A 56 17.90 9.40 18.90
CA LYS A 56 18.20 8.95 17.53
C LYS A 56 19.16 7.78 17.62
N GLU A 57 18.77 6.66 17.07
CA GLU A 57 19.58 5.44 17.05
C GLU A 57 19.71 4.92 15.62
N SER A 58 20.81 4.24 15.32
CA SER A 58 20.91 3.41 14.12
C SER A 58 19.96 2.22 14.22
N TYR A 59 19.79 1.47 13.12
CA TYR A 59 18.99 0.26 13.16
C TYR A 59 19.62 -0.80 14.07
N GLU A 60 20.94 -0.96 14.01
CA GLU A 60 21.69 -1.91 14.81
C GLU A 60 21.56 -1.57 16.31
N ASP A 61 21.76 -0.31 16.67
CA ASP A 61 21.64 0.14 18.07
C ASP A 61 20.21 -0.04 18.60
N PHE A 62 19.20 0.24 17.77
CA PHE A 62 17.80 0.06 18.14
C PHE A 62 17.46 -1.40 18.43
N LEU A 63 18.00 -2.35 17.67
CA LEU A 63 17.77 -3.79 17.87
C LEU A 63 18.31 -4.27 19.22
N GLU A 64 19.36 -3.64 19.74
CA GLU A 64 19.94 -3.95 21.06
C GLU A 64 19.27 -3.17 22.20
N ASN A 65 18.63 -2.04 21.92
CA ASN A 65 18.01 -1.19 22.94
C ASN A 65 16.61 -1.66 23.38
N SER A 66 16.57 -2.60 24.33
CA SER A 66 15.33 -3.09 24.91
C SER A 66 14.47 -2.00 25.57
N HIS A 67 15.09 -0.95 26.13
CA HIS A 67 14.35 0.12 26.78
C HIS A 67 13.54 0.93 25.77
N LEU A 68 14.16 1.31 24.64
CA LEU A 68 13.46 2.06 23.59
C LEU A 68 12.35 1.23 22.95
N GLN A 69 12.59 -0.07 22.72
CA GLN A 69 11.59 -1.01 22.22
C GLN A 69 10.36 -1.07 23.13
N ILE A 70 10.57 -1.21 24.45
CA ILE A 70 9.48 -1.22 25.44
C ILE A 70 8.69 0.08 25.41
N GLN A 71 9.35 1.25 25.33
CA GLN A 71 8.67 2.54 25.26
C GLN A 71 7.79 2.66 24.00
N ILE A 72 8.31 2.23 22.84
CA ILE A 72 7.55 2.23 21.59
C ILE A 72 6.33 1.31 21.70
N ALA A 73 6.48 0.09 22.24
CA ALA A 73 5.35 -0.83 22.43
C ALA A 73 4.31 -0.29 23.41
N LEU A 74 4.73 0.40 24.48
CA LEU A 74 3.79 0.98 25.45
C LEU A 74 2.96 2.12 24.86
N VAL A 75 3.57 2.95 24.00
CA VAL A 75 2.91 4.12 23.41
C VAL A 75 2.11 3.77 22.15
N PHE A 76 2.69 2.98 21.26
CA PHE A 76 2.13 2.71 19.92
C PHE A 76 1.58 1.28 19.75
N GLY A 77 1.85 0.40 20.72
CA GLY A 77 1.40 -1.00 20.70
C GLY A 77 2.40 -1.96 20.04
N ALA A 78 2.26 -3.25 20.37
CA ALA A 78 3.15 -4.31 19.88
C ALA A 78 3.18 -4.42 18.35
N ARG A 79 2.03 -4.23 17.68
CA ARG A 79 1.96 -4.31 16.20
C ARG A 79 2.84 -3.28 15.50
N ILE A 80 2.95 -2.07 16.08
CA ILE A 80 3.80 -1.02 15.52
C ILE A 80 5.27 -1.34 15.79
N LEU A 81 5.58 -1.86 16.99
CA LEU A 81 6.93 -2.31 17.29
C LEU A 81 7.38 -3.42 16.32
N ASP A 82 6.55 -4.42 16.07
CA ASP A 82 6.83 -5.50 15.11
C ASP A 82 7.05 -4.95 13.69
N TYR A 83 6.24 -3.97 13.27
CA TYR A 83 6.42 -3.32 11.98
C TYR A 83 7.78 -2.58 11.90
N VAL A 84 8.15 -1.86 12.96
CA VAL A 84 9.44 -1.16 13.04
C VAL A 84 10.61 -2.14 13.00
N PHE A 85 10.52 -3.27 13.72
CA PHE A 85 11.51 -4.34 13.63
C PHE A 85 11.70 -4.85 12.21
N ASN A 86 10.60 -5.14 11.51
CA ASN A 86 10.66 -5.56 10.12
C ASN A 86 11.36 -4.51 9.24
N LEU A 87 11.08 -3.22 9.45
CA LEU A 87 11.77 -2.14 8.73
C LEU A 87 13.27 -2.09 9.03
N CYS A 88 13.67 -2.22 10.30
CA CYS A 88 15.08 -2.23 10.72
C CYS A 88 15.84 -3.46 10.22
N GLU A 89 15.19 -4.62 10.11
CA GLU A 89 15.73 -5.83 9.50
C GLU A 89 15.81 -5.78 7.96
N GLY A 90 15.39 -4.66 7.35
CA GLY A 90 15.42 -4.46 5.90
C GLY A 90 14.23 -5.07 5.15
N ARG A 91 13.19 -5.55 5.85
CA ARG A 91 11.93 -6.01 5.26
C ARG A 91 11.02 -4.81 4.97
N ILE A 92 11.40 -4.06 3.93
CA ILE A 92 10.69 -2.86 3.50
C ILE A 92 9.51 -3.23 2.60
N ASP A 93 8.37 -2.60 2.83
CA ASP A 93 7.14 -2.67 2.05
C ASP A 93 7.25 -1.88 0.74
N PHE A 94 8.17 -2.29 -0.15
CA PHE A 94 8.43 -1.59 -1.42
C PHE A 94 7.18 -1.41 -2.27
N LEU A 95 6.32 -2.42 -2.33
CA LEU A 95 5.14 -2.40 -3.19
C LEU A 95 4.15 -1.29 -2.79
N GLU A 96 3.90 -1.10 -1.49
CA GLU A 96 3.03 -0.01 -0.99
C GLU A 96 3.68 1.38 -1.16
N ARG A 97 4.99 1.46 -1.40
CA ARG A 97 5.71 2.73 -1.57
C ARG A 97 5.87 3.17 -3.01
N LEU A 98 5.61 2.29 -3.97
CA LEU A 98 5.68 2.62 -5.40
C LEU A 98 4.58 3.62 -5.77
N SER A 99 4.83 4.45 -6.80
CA SER A 99 3.81 5.32 -7.34
C SER A 99 2.72 4.52 -8.06
N ASP A 100 1.50 5.05 -8.09
CA ASP A 100 0.37 4.40 -8.76
C ASP A 100 0.66 4.11 -10.25
N ASN A 101 1.45 4.95 -10.92
CA ASN A 101 1.85 4.73 -12.31
C ASN A 101 2.75 3.50 -12.47
N LEU A 102 3.75 3.34 -11.60
CA LEU A 102 4.63 2.16 -11.63
C LEU A 102 3.88 0.90 -11.25
N LEU A 103 2.98 0.99 -10.25
CA LEU A 103 2.10 -0.11 -9.89
C LEU A 103 1.20 -0.52 -11.04
N MET A 104 0.58 0.42 -11.77
CA MET A 104 -0.22 0.09 -12.95
C MET A 104 0.57 -0.64 -14.02
N ILE A 105 1.83 -0.25 -14.26
CA ILE A 105 2.73 -0.96 -15.18
C ILE A 105 2.98 -2.39 -14.69
N ILE A 106 3.33 -2.58 -13.42
CA ILE A 106 3.58 -3.91 -12.84
C ILE A 106 2.32 -4.78 -12.94
N ILE A 107 1.16 -4.25 -12.56
CA ILE A 107 -0.13 -4.95 -12.60
C ILE A 107 -0.51 -5.34 -14.03
N SER A 108 -0.14 -4.54 -15.04
CA SER A 108 -0.44 -4.85 -16.45
C SER A 108 0.23 -6.13 -16.97
N TYR A 109 1.29 -6.59 -16.31
CA TYR A 109 1.98 -7.85 -16.63
C TYR A 109 1.38 -9.06 -15.92
N LEU A 110 0.42 -8.87 -15.01
CA LEU A 110 -0.22 -9.96 -14.28
C LEU A 110 -1.35 -10.59 -15.08
N ASP A 111 -1.59 -11.87 -14.83
CA ASP A 111 -2.76 -12.56 -15.38
C ASP A 111 -4.06 -12.04 -14.76
N ILE A 112 -5.17 -12.23 -15.47
CA ILE A 112 -6.49 -11.70 -15.06
C ILE A 112 -6.90 -12.22 -13.67
N ASP A 113 -6.57 -13.47 -13.35
CA ASP A 113 -6.90 -14.10 -12.07
C ASP A 113 -6.03 -13.53 -10.92
N ASP A 114 -4.77 -13.20 -11.22
CA ASP A 114 -3.86 -12.55 -10.27
C ASP A 114 -4.27 -11.09 -10.02
N ILE A 115 -4.69 -10.36 -11.06
CA ILE A 115 -5.27 -9.01 -10.93
C ILE A 115 -6.51 -9.05 -10.01
N ALA A 116 -7.37 -10.05 -10.17
CA ALA A 116 -8.53 -10.24 -9.31
C ALA A 116 -8.09 -10.49 -7.85
N SER A 117 -7.16 -11.40 -7.64
CA SER A 117 -6.62 -11.72 -6.31
C SER A 117 -5.98 -10.50 -5.64
N LEU A 118 -5.18 -9.75 -6.38
CA LEU A 118 -4.53 -8.53 -5.91
C LEU A 118 -5.56 -7.47 -5.49
N SER A 119 -6.68 -7.37 -6.20
CA SER A 119 -7.74 -6.40 -5.88
C SER A 119 -8.38 -6.60 -4.50
N PHE A 120 -8.27 -7.81 -3.92
CA PHE A 120 -8.80 -8.12 -2.59
C PHE A 120 -7.79 -7.87 -1.45
N THR A 121 -6.55 -7.50 -1.75
CA THR A 121 -5.50 -7.32 -0.73
C THR A 121 -5.58 -5.98 0.00
N SER A 122 -5.85 -4.89 -0.73
CA SER A 122 -5.95 -3.55 -0.16
C SER A 122 -6.93 -2.68 -0.95
N HIS A 123 -7.47 -1.66 -0.29
CA HIS A 123 -8.37 -0.70 -0.94
C HIS A 123 -7.67 0.08 -2.07
N ARG A 124 -6.36 0.31 -1.95
CA ARG A 124 -5.56 0.94 -3.00
C ARG A 124 -5.43 0.03 -4.22
N PHE A 125 -5.07 -1.24 -4.02
CA PHE A 125 -5.00 -2.21 -5.12
C PHE A 125 -6.37 -2.46 -5.75
N SER A 126 -7.44 -2.48 -4.95
CA SER A 126 -8.80 -2.54 -5.49
C SER A 126 -9.06 -1.38 -6.47
N LYS A 127 -8.72 -0.14 -6.12
CA LYS A 127 -8.90 1.01 -7.01
C LYS A 127 -8.04 0.90 -8.28
N LEU A 128 -6.78 0.53 -8.15
CA LEU A 128 -5.86 0.39 -9.28
C LEU A 128 -6.31 -0.72 -10.25
N CYS A 129 -6.69 -1.88 -9.73
CA CYS A 129 -7.15 -3.02 -10.53
C CYS A 129 -8.51 -2.77 -11.20
N MET A 130 -9.28 -1.79 -10.73
CA MET A 130 -10.55 -1.38 -11.33
C MET A 130 -10.43 -0.20 -12.30
N SER A 131 -9.24 0.38 -12.45
CA SER A 131 -9.00 1.56 -13.29
C SER A 131 -9.04 1.22 -14.78
N ASP A 132 -9.77 2.00 -15.58
CA ASP A 132 -9.81 1.82 -17.04
C ASP A 132 -8.44 1.99 -17.71
N ARG A 133 -7.56 2.80 -17.11
CA ARG A 133 -6.18 2.99 -17.58
C ARG A 133 -5.36 1.69 -17.55
N LEU A 134 -5.72 0.76 -16.68
CA LEU A 134 -5.12 -0.57 -16.62
C LEU A 134 -5.70 -1.49 -17.69
N TRP A 135 -7.03 -1.46 -17.88
CA TRP A 135 -7.72 -2.40 -18.75
C TRP A 135 -7.57 -2.07 -20.24
N GLU A 136 -7.40 -0.81 -20.62
CA GLU A 136 -7.15 -0.41 -22.00
C GLU A 136 -5.96 -1.16 -22.64
N PRO A 137 -4.73 -1.11 -22.08
CA PRO A 137 -3.58 -1.82 -22.66
C PRO A 137 -3.73 -3.35 -22.59
N ILE A 138 -4.37 -3.89 -21.55
CA ILE A 138 -4.63 -5.34 -21.44
C ILE A 138 -5.57 -5.81 -22.56
N VAL A 139 -6.60 -5.02 -22.87
CA VAL A 139 -7.56 -5.33 -23.93
C VAL A 139 -6.91 -5.18 -25.31
N GLU A 140 -6.08 -4.16 -25.50
CA GLU A 140 -5.30 -3.94 -26.73
C GLU A 140 -4.34 -5.10 -27.00
N ALA A 141 -3.65 -5.59 -25.98
CA ALA A 141 -2.74 -6.73 -26.12
C ALA A 141 -3.49 -8.05 -26.40
N ALA A 142 -4.69 -8.23 -25.85
CA ALA A 142 -5.45 -9.46 -25.97
C ALA A 142 -6.35 -9.56 -27.22
N ASN A 143 -6.70 -8.44 -27.88
CA ASN A 143 -7.64 -8.42 -28.98
C ASN A 143 -7.37 -7.30 -30.00
N GLU A 144 -7.77 -7.53 -31.25
CA GLU A 144 -8.00 -6.43 -32.19
C GLU A 144 -9.14 -5.54 -31.69
N ILE A 145 -8.83 -4.26 -31.46
CA ILE A 145 -9.80 -3.27 -31.01
C ILE A 145 -10.56 -2.72 -32.21
N THR A 146 -11.87 -3.01 -32.29
CA THR A 146 -12.74 -2.41 -33.30
C THR A 146 -13.24 -1.03 -32.85
N PRO A 147 -13.59 -0.12 -33.78
CA PRO A 147 -14.13 1.21 -33.45
C PRO A 147 -15.41 1.15 -32.60
N ALA A 148 -16.26 0.14 -32.86
CA ALA A 148 -17.46 -0.11 -32.06
C ALA A 148 -17.13 -0.52 -30.61
N MET A 149 -16.01 -1.23 -30.41
CA MET A 149 -15.54 -1.61 -29.08
C MET A 149 -14.99 -0.41 -28.30
N LYS A 150 -14.34 0.55 -28.99
CA LYS A 150 -13.93 1.84 -28.39
C LYS A 150 -15.14 2.68 -27.96
N ALA A 151 -16.16 2.78 -28.81
CA ALA A 151 -17.39 3.50 -28.47
C ALA A 151 -18.09 2.87 -27.25
N LEU A 152 -18.21 1.53 -27.22
CA LEU A 152 -18.77 0.82 -26.06
C LEU A 152 -17.93 0.99 -24.79
N ALA A 153 -16.60 1.08 -24.90
CA ALA A 153 -15.73 1.28 -23.75
C ALA A 153 -15.82 2.71 -23.18
N GLN A 154 -16.12 3.71 -24.03
CA GLN A 154 -16.40 5.07 -23.56
C GLN A 154 -17.66 5.12 -22.70
N ASP A 155 -18.69 4.36 -23.07
CA ASP A 155 -19.95 4.31 -22.33
C ASP A 155 -19.91 3.34 -21.13
N HIS A 156 -19.17 2.24 -21.26
CA HIS A 156 -19.18 1.11 -20.33
C HIS A 156 -17.78 0.54 -20.10
N SER A 157 -16.79 1.32 -19.63
CA SER A 157 -15.47 0.90 -19.10
C SER A 157 -14.72 -0.24 -19.82
N TRP A 158 -13.41 -0.10 -20.04
CA TRP A 158 -12.60 -1.15 -20.68
C TRP A 158 -12.69 -2.51 -19.98
N ARG A 159 -12.86 -2.53 -18.66
CA ARG A 159 -13.08 -3.76 -17.90
C ARG A 159 -14.41 -4.45 -18.26
N GLN A 160 -15.51 -3.71 -18.27
CA GLN A 160 -16.84 -4.29 -18.48
C GLN A 160 -17.00 -4.78 -19.93
N THR A 161 -16.51 -4.01 -20.90
CA THR A 161 -16.47 -4.42 -22.31
C THR A 161 -15.68 -5.72 -22.50
N PHE A 162 -14.52 -5.86 -21.85
CA PHE A 162 -13.70 -7.07 -21.90
C PHE A 162 -14.45 -8.32 -21.42
N PHE A 163 -15.04 -8.27 -20.22
CA PHE A 163 -15.77 -9.42 -19.67
C PHE A 163 -17.02 -9.76 -20.48
N THR A 164 -17.74 -8.75 -20.97
CA THR A 164 -18.90 -8.93 -21.84
C THR A 164 -18.53 -9.65 -23.14
N LYS A 165 -17.41 -9.24 -23.78
CA LYS A 165 -16.90 -9.90 -24.99
C LYS A 165 -16.52 -11.36 -24.72
N LYS A 166 -15.78 -11.64 -23.64
CA LYS A 166 -15.43 -13.02 -23.27
C LYS A 166 -16.67 -13.89 -23.04
N LEU A 167 -17.70 -13.35 -22.37
CA LEU A 167 -18.95 -14.06 -22.14
C LEU A 167 -19.69 -14.37 -23.46
N GLN A 168 -19.76 -13.40 -24.37
CA GLN A 168 -20.37 -13.59 -25.69
C GLN A 168 -19.65 -14.65 -26.52
N LEU A 169 -18.31 -14.66 -26.50
CA LEU A 169 -17.51 -15.68 -27.19
C LEU A 169 -17.78 -17.09 -26.65
N ARG A 170 -17.84 -17.25 -25.32
CA ARG A 170 -18.20 -18.52 -24.69
C ARG A 170 -19.60 -18.98 -25.09
N LYS A 171 -20.58 -18.06 -25.13
CA LYS A 171 -21.96 -18.36 -25.53
C LYS A 171 -22.02 -18.83 -26.99
N LYS A 172 -21.33 -18.14 -27.91
CA LYS A 172 -21.26 -18.54 -29.32
C LYS A 172 -20.66 -19.94 -29.50
N LYS A 173 -19.57 -20.24 -28.77
CA LYS A 173 -18.91 -21.55 -28.81
C LYS A 173 -19.83 -22.69 -28.35
N ARG A 174 -20.55 -22.51 -27.24
CA ARG A 174 -21.55 -23.50 -26.78
C ARG A 174 -22.68 -23.73 -27.79
N ILE A 175 -23.16 -22.66 -28.43
CA ILE A 175 -24.20 -22.78 -29.47
C ILE A 175 -23.68 -23.55 -30.68
N SER A 176 -22.44 -23.32 -31.11
CA SER A 176 -21.85 -24.09 -32.23
C SER A 176 -21.61 -25.56 -31.85
N GLU A 177 -21.13 -25.84 -30.65
CA GLU A 177 -20.91 -27.22 -30.16
C GLU A 177 -22.23 -28.00 -30.09
N ASN A 178 -23.30 -27.38 -29.56
CA ASN A 178 -24.63 -28.00 -29.51
C ASN A 178 -25.25 -28.21 -30.90
N ARG A 179 -24.90 -27.39 -31.90
CA ARG A 179 -25.33 -27.59 -33.29
C ARG A 179 -24.56 -28.71 -33.98
N ALA A 180 -23.28 -28.89 -33.65
CA ALA A 180 -22.44 -29.94 -34.21
C ALA A 180 -22.71 -31.33 -33.61
N GLY A 181 -23.17 -31.42 -32.35
CA GLY A 181 -23.55 -32.69 -31.71
C GLY A 181 -24.98 -33.18 -32.02
N ASN A 182 -25.78 -32.38 -32.73
CA ASN A 182 -27.14 -32.73 -33.18
C ASN A 182 -27.20 -33.10 -34.67
N GLN A 183 -26.04 -33.35 -35.30
CA GLN A 183 -25.88 -33.92 -36.64
C GLN A 183 -25.23 -35.30 -36.51
#